data_AF-A0A8X8K871-F1
#
_entry.id   AF-A0A8X8K871-F1
#
_cell.length_a   1.000
_cell.length_b   1.000
_cell.length_c   1.000
_cell.angle_alpha   90.00
_cell.angle_beta   90.00
_cell.angle_gamma   90.00
#
_symmetry.space_group_name_H-M   'P 1'
#
loop_
_entity.id
_entity.type
_entity.pdbx_description
1 polymer ?
#
loop_
_entity_poly.entity_id
_entity_poly.type
_entity_poly.pdbx_seq_one_letter_code
_entity_poly.pdbx_strand_id
1 'polypeptide(L)'
;GVTGQIFAAYDQIPSRAVTLANGQTLYNGGFISPYTQQYSADPLYTSIMDYGLVDASASGHAWKFGFLLHPLRQVRIKYSYSIYDTAPYLPNVDANYLDVTYSPGGFWKGVSLRNRLALVHSNPYGGYRGTFIDDRLMLQYSF
;
A
#
# COMPACT_ATOMS: atom_id res chain seq x y z
N GLY A 1 -1.25 -1.60 29.58
CA GLY A 1 -0.15 -0.85 28.95
C GLY A 1 -0.36 -0.84 27.46
N VAL A 2 0.22 0.15 26.76
CA VAL A 2 0.26 0.19 25.29
C VAL A 2 1.04 -1.03 24.79
N THR A 3 0.52 -1.74 23.81
CA THR A 3 1.21 -2.87 23.16
C THR A 3 1.36 -2.58 21.68
N GLY A 4 2.38 -3.15 21.04
CA GLY A 4 2.59 -2.93 19.61
C GLY A 4 3.81 -3.63 19.06
N GLN A 5 4.03 -3.40 17.78
CA GLN A 5 5.16 -3.93 17.01
C GLN A 5 5.63 -2.88 16.00
N ILE A 6 6.93 -2.86 15.76
CA ILE A 6 7.52 -2.19 14.60
C ILE A 6 7.79 -3.23 13.52
N PHE A 7 7.79 -2.82 12.26
CA PHE A 7 8.10 -3.71 11.16
C PHE A 7 8.87 -2.98 10.05
N ALA A 8 9.63 -3.76 9.30
CA ALA A 8 10.24 -3.36 8.05
C ALA A 8 10.00 -4.46 7.01
N ALA A 9 9.85 -4.07 5.74
CA ALA A 9 9.73 -4.98 4.62
C ALA A 9 10.51 -4.46 3.43
N TYR A 10 10.96 -5.38 2.60
CA TYR A 10 11.67 -5.11 1.35
C TYR A 10 11.13 -6.02 0.26
N ASP A 11 10.85 -5.43 -0.90
CA ASP A 11 10.50 -6.17 -2.11
C ASP A 11 11.40 -5.72 -3.27
N GLN A 12 11.69 -6.65 -4.18
CA GLN A 12 12.45 -6.37 -5.39
C GLN A 12 11.82 -7.09 -6.57
N ILE A 13 11.51 -6.32 -7.62
CA ILE A 13 11.11 -6.85 -8.92
C ILE A 13 12.31 -6.70 -9.86
N PRO A 14 13.01 -7.78 -10.24
CA PRO A 14 14.15 -7.69 -11.12
C PRO A 14 13.72 -7.27 -12.53
N SER A 15 14.54 -6.42 -13.18
CA SER A 15 14.34 -6.11 -14.59
C SER A 15 14.61 -7.36 -15.43
N ARG A 16 13.56 -7.89 -16.06
CA ARG A 16 13.61 -9.06 -16.93
C ARG A 16 12.72 -8.82 -18.14
N ALA A 17 13.19 -9.20 -19.31
CA ALA A 17 12.40 -9.23 -20.53
C ALA A 17 12.21 -10.69 -20.95
N VAL A 18 10.96 -11.12 -21.12
CA VAL A 18 10.63 -12.45 -21.63
C VAL A 18 9.84 -12.28 -22.93
N THR A 19 10.34 -12.84 -24.02
CA THR A 19 9.61 -12.91 -25.28
C THR A 19 8.66 -14.10 -25.22
N LEU A 20 7.36 -13.83 -25.33
CA LEU A 20 6.29 -14.81 -25.40
C LEU A 20 6.29 -15.52 -26.76
N ALA A 21 5.65 -16.69 -26.83
CA ALA A 21 5.53 -17.48 -28.06
C ALA A 21 4.80 -16.74 -29.20
N ASN A 22 4.01 -15.70 -28.88
CA ASN A 22 3.33 -14.85 -29.86
C ASN A 22 4.20 -13.66 -30.34
N GLY A 23 5.49 -13.62 -29.97
CA GLY A 23 6.42 -12.56 -30.35
C GLY A 23 6.35 -11.28 -29.52
N GLN A 24 5.44 -11.19 -28.53
CA GLN A 24 5.38 -10.04 -27.63
C GLN A 24 6.43 -10.14 -26.51
N THR A 25 7.05 -9.02 -26.15
CA THR A 25 7.98 -8.97 -25.01
C THR A 25 7.28 -8.46 -23.77
N LEU A 26 7.26 -9.29 -22.72
CA LEU A 26 6.87 -8.88 -21.38
C LEU A 26 8.10 -8.30 -20.67
N TYR A 27 8.06 -6.99 -20.43
CA TYR A 27 9.06 -6.31 -19.63
C TYR A 27 8.70 -6.39 -18.13
N ASN A 28 9.72 -6.38 -17.28
CA ASN A 28 9.62 -6.23 -15.83
C ASN A 28 8.83 -7.33 -15.09
N GLY A 29 9.02 -8.59 -15.49
CA GLY A 29 8.49 -9.70 -14.71
C GLY A 29 6.96 -9.75 -14.64
N GLY A 30 6.24 -9.36 -15.70
CA GLY A 30 4.90 -9.86 -16.04
C GLY A 30 3.79 -9.77 -14.98
N PHE A 31 3.94 -9.01 -13.89
CA PHE A 31 2.86 -8.77 -12.96
C PHE A 31 1.89 -7.76 -13.56
N ILE A 32 0.93 -8.27 -14.32
CA ILE A 32 -0.23 -7.51 -14.78
C ILE A 32 -1.30 -7.72 -13.72
N SER A 33 -1.60 -6.67 -12.95
CA SER A 33 -2.80 -6.67 -12.14
C SER A 33 -4.02 -6.63 -13.07
N PRO A 34 -5.01 -7.53 -12.92
CA PRO A 34 -6.27 -7.42 -13.66
C PRO A 34 -7.12 -6.24 -13.17
N TYR A 35 -6.75 -5.61 -12.06
CA TYR A 35 -7.39 -4.43 -11.53
C TYR A 35 -6.74 -3.18 -12.13
N THR A 36 -7.57 -2.22 -12.56
CA THR A 36 -7.11 -0.91 -13.01
C THR A 36 -6.31 -0.25 -11.89
N GLN A 37 -5.15 0.30 -12.26
CA GLN A 37 -4.22 1.02 -11.38
C GLN A 37 -4.97 2.10 -10.57
N GLN A 38 -5.22 1.80 -9.28
CA GLN A 38 -5.82 2.66 -8.23
C GLN A 38 -6.21 1.84 -6.97
N TYR A 39 -6.13 0.51 -7.03
CA TYR A 39 -6.29 -0.37 -5.88
C TYR A 39 -5.14 -1.36 -5.83
N SER A 40 -4.24 -1.18 -4.87
CA SER A 40 -3.13 -2.11 -4.66
C SER A 40 -3.63 -3.35 -3.94
N ALA A 41 -3.68 -4.46 -4.65
CA ALA A 41 -4.03 -5.78 -4.12
C ALA A 41 -3.00 -6.83 -4.51
N ASP A 42 -1.76 -6.39 -4.71
CA ASP A 42 -0.66 -7.29 -4.99
C ASP A 42 -0.14 -7.97 -3.71
N PRO A 43 0.56 -9.10 -3.83
CA PRO A 43 1.01 -9.87 -2.68
C PRO A 43 2.31 -9.32 -2.04
N LEU A 44 2.81 -8.15 -2.47
CA LEU A 44 4.07 -7.61 -1.98
C LEU A 44 3.86 -6.92 -0.63
N TYR A 45 4.85 -7.06 0.26
CA TYR A 45 4.76 -6.55 1.63
C TYR A 45 4.86 -5.02 1.71
N THR A 46 5.47 -4.42 0.69
CA THR A 46 5.72 -2.98 0.59
C THR A 46 4.48 -2.19 0.16
N SER A 47 3.56 -2.82 -0.58
CA SER A 47 2.37 -2.18 -1.16
C SER A 47 1.46 -1.50 -0.13
N ILE A 48 0.95 -0.33 -0.50
CA ILE A 48 0.04 0.47 0.34
C ILE A 48 -1.38 0.46 -0.24
N MET A 49 -2.24 1.42 0.10
CA MET A 49 -3.64 1.39 -0.35
C MET A 49 -3.78 1.57 -1.87
N ASP A 50 -3.00 2.48 -2.45
CA ASP A 50 -3.21 2.99 -3.81
C ASP A 50 -1.96 2.90 -4.69
N TYR A 51 -0.89 2.30 -4.18
CA TYR A 51 0.37 2.16 -4.89
C TYR A 51 1.22 1.00 -4.38
N GLY A 52 1.94 0.36 -5.30
CA GLY A 52 2.87 -0.74 -5.07
C GLY A 52 3.74 -0.95 -6.32
N LEU A 53 4.78 -1.80 -6.21
CA LEU A 53 5.65 -2.08 -7.37
C LEU A 53 4.90 -2.77 -8.52
N VAL A 54 3.87 -3.58 -8.21
CA VAL A 54 3.03 -4.20 -9.24
C VAL A 54 2.12 -3.15 -9.90
N ASP A 55 1.54 -2.23 -9.13
CA ASP A 55 0.75 -1.14 -9.69
C ASP A 55 1.58 -0.21 -10.58
N ALA A 56 2.84 0.02 -10.22
CA ALA A 56 3.80 0.75 -11.05
C ALA A 56 4.09 0.04 -12.38
N SER A 57 3.78 -1.25 -12.50
CA SER A 57 4.09 -2.10 -13.66
C SER A 57 5.57 -2.01 -14.06
N ALA A 58 6.43 -1.93 -13.05
CA ALA A 58 7.84 -1.56 -13.20
C ALA A 58 8.75 -2.49 -12.41
N SER A 59 9.93 -2.76 -12.96
CA SER A 59 11.01 -3.34 -12.17
C SER A 59 11.56 -2.28 -11.23
N GLY A 60 12.12 -2.71 -10.11
CA GLY A 60 12.58 -1.80 -9.08
C GLY A 60 12.68 -2.51 -7.74
N HIS A 61 12.74 -1.72 -6.69
CA HIS A 61 12.67 -2.20 -5.33
C HIS A 61 11.94 -1.21 -4.45
N ALA A 62 11.48 -1.70 -3.31
CA ALA A 62 10.78 -0.89 -2.35
C ALA A 62 11.16 -1.27 -0.93
N TRP A 63 11.15 -0.26 -0.07
CA TRP A 63 11.23 -0.44 1.36
C TRP A 63 9.96 0.07 2.01
N LYS A 64 9.55 -0.59 3.10
CA LYS A 64 8.46 -0.13 3.94
C LYS A 64 8.85 -0.27 5.39
N PHE A 65 8.56 0.77 6.15
CA PHE A 65 8.77 0.80 7.59
C PHE A 65 7.48 1.22 8.25
N GLY A 66 7.21 0.70 9.45
CA GLY A 66 6.00 1.09 10.13
C GLY A 66 5.87 0.52 11.51
N PHE A 67 4.70 0.80 12.08
CA PHE A 67 4.32 0.28 13.38
C PHE A 67 2.84 -0.05 13.42
N LEU A 68 2.51 -0.90 14.39
CA LEU A 68 1.15 -1.20 14.80
C LEU A 68 1.09 -1.04 16.32
N LEU A 69 0.20 -0.17 16.80
CA LEU A 69 0.00 0.14 18.21
C LEU A 69 -1.44 -0.12 18.64
N HIS A 70 -1.60 -0.58 19.87
CA HIS A 70 -2.86 -0.70 20.59
C HIS A 70 -2.77 0.12 21.87
N PRO A 71 -3.00 1.45 21.80
CA PRO A 71 -2.95 2.31 22.98
C PRO A 71 -4.05 1.97 24.00
N LEU A 72 -5.21 1.54 23.50
CA LEU A 72 -6.34 1.00 24.25
C LEU A 72 -6.75 -0.34 23.62
N ARG A 73 -7.47 -1.20 24.35
CA ARG A 73 -7.98 -2.46 23.79
C ARG A 73 -8.90 -2.26 22.59
N GLN A 74 -9.58 -1.11 22.57
CA GLN A 74 -10.55 -0.72 21.56
C GLN A 74 -9.92 0.02 20.37
N VAL A 75 -8.67 0.48 20.49
CA VAL A 75 -8.03 1.34 19.50
C VAL A 75 -6.84 0.62 18.89
N ARG A 76 -6.80 0.57 17.55
CA ARG A 76 -5.66 0.07 16.78
C ARG A 76 -5.19 1.18 15.85
N ILE A 77 -3.90 1.48 15.89
CA ILE A 77 -3.25 2.47 15.01
C ILE A 77 -2.16 1.74 14.24
N LYS A 78 -2.21 1.79 12.91
CA LYS A 78 -1.14 1.33 12.03
C LYS A 78 -0.64 2.52 11.23
N TYR A 79 0.67 2.70 11.20
CA TYR A 79 1.32 3.66 10.31
C TYR A 79 2.40 2.95 9.51
N SER A 80 2.60 3.38 8.27
CA SER A 80 3.78 3.00 7.50
C SER A 80 4.21 4.09 6.53
N TYR A 81 5.51 4.16 6.32
CA TYR A 81 6.16 4.91 5.26
C TYR A 81 6.80 3.93 4.28
N SER A 82 6.56 4.13 2.98
CA SER A 82 7.10 3.27 1.92
C SER A 82 7.82 4.12 0.88
N ILE A 83 8.92 3.61 0.35
CA ILE A 83 9.73 4.23 -0.69
C ILE A 83 9.83 3.23 -1.83
N TYR A 84 9.60 3.68 -3.06
CA TYR A 84 9.62 2.88 -4.28
C TYR A 84 10.62 3.48 -5.26
N ASP A 85 11.68 2.73 -5.53
CA ASP A 85 12.70 3.07 -6.51
C ASP A 85 12.49 2.22 -7.75
N THR A 86 11.99 2.83 -8.82
CA THR A 86 11.59 2.13 -10.05
C THR A 86 12.63 2.29 -11.16
N ALA A 87 12.48 1.48 -12.22
CA ALA A 87 13.37 1.50 -13.37
C ALA A 87 13.47 2.90 -14.03
N PRO A 88 14.54 3.16 -14.81
CA PRO A 88 14.72 4.44 -15.50
C PRO A 88 13.46 4.88 -16.26
N TYR A 89 13.23 6.19 -16.29
CA TYR A 89 12.08 6.86 -16.93
C TYR A 89 10.74 6.75 -16.20
N LEU A 90 10.71 6.16 -15.00
CA LEU A 90 9.59 6.23 -14.07
C LEU A 90 9.96 7.06 -12.82
N PRO A 91 9.00 7.76 -12.21
CA PRO A 91 9.26 8.52 -10.99
C PRO A 91 9.45 7.57 -9.80
N ASN A 92 10.37 7.92 -8.91
CA ASN A 92 10.38 7.35 -7.58
C ASN A 92 9.18 7.88 -6.80
N VAL A 93 8.56 7.00 -6.02
CA VAL A 93 7.35 7.30 -5.24
C VAL A 93 7.66 7.10 -3.78
N ASP A 94 7.16 7.99 -2.93
CA ASP A 94 7.08 7.76 -1.51
C ASP A 94 5.63 7.84 -1.05
N ALA A 95 5.30 7.06 -0.02
CA ALA A 95 3.94 6.98 0.45
C ALA A 95 3.84 6.84 1.96
N ASN A 96 2.96 7.65 2.54
CA ASN A 96 2.54 7.58 3.93
C ASN A 96 1.17 6.91 4.01
N TYR A 97 1.00 6.02 4.98
CA TYR A 97 -0.26 5.34 5.22
C TYR A 97 -0.55 5.33 6.72
N LEU A 98 -1.73 5.79 7.10
CA LEU A 98 -2.24 5.78 8.47
C LEU A 98 -3.60 5.04 8.49
N ASP A 99 -3.79 4.19 9.48
CA ASP A 99 -5.01 3.42 9.66
C ASP A 99 -5.36 3.36 11.13
N VAL A 100 -6.47 3.99 11.47
CA VAL A 100 -6.99 4.06 12.85
C VAL A 100 -8.31 3.32 12.89
N THR A 101 -8.38 2.32 13.77
CA THR A 101 -9.60 1.54 14.00
C THR A 101 -10.04 1.71 15.46
N TYR A 102 -11.33 1.95 15.67
CA TYR A 102 -11.97 1.98 16.98
C TYR A 102 -13.13 0.98 17.05
N SER A 103 -13.10 0.12 18.07
CA SER A 103 -14.11 -0.92 18.32
C SER A 103 -14.59 -0.82 19.79
N PRO A 104 -15.70 -0.11 20.06
CA PRO A 104 -16.11 0.27 21.42
C PRO A 104 -16.44 -0.91 22.35
N GLY A 105 -16.94 -2.03 21.81
CA GLY A 105 -17.41 -3.16 22.61
C GLY A 105 -18.69 -2.86 23.39
N GLY A 106 -18.97 -3.64 24.45
CA GLY A 106 -20.15 -3.46 25.30
C GLY A 106 -21.47 -3.60 24.53
N PHE A 107 -22.39 -2.65 24.72
CA PHE A 107 -23.64 -2.56 23.96
C PHE A 107 -23.39 -2.49 22.43
N TRP A 108 -22.29 -1.87 22.02
CA TRP A 108 -21.87 -1.72 20.63
C TRP A 108 -20.91 -2.84 20.18
N LYS A 109 -20.93 -4.01 20.84
CA LYS A 109 -20.14 -5.16 20.42
C LYS A 109 -20.49 -5.52 18.97
N GLY A 110 -19.46 -5.71 18.15
CA GLY A 110 -19.59 -5.95 16.70
C GLY A 110 -19.40 -4.68 15.86
N VAL A 111 -19.56 -3.47 16.43
CA VAL A 111 -19.30 -2.21 15.73
C VAL A 111 -17.80 -1.94 15.62
N SER A 112 -17.36 -1.49 14.45
CA SER A 112 -16.02 -0.96 14.21
C SER A 112 -16.08 0.26 13.30
N LEU A 113 -15.44 1.34 13.74
CA LEU A 113 -15.15 2.51 12.91
C LEU A 113 -13.68 2.44 12.49
N ARG A 114 -13.40 2.63 11.20
CA ARG A 114 -12.03 2.62 10.69
C ARG A 114 -11.83 3.78 9.72
N ASN A 115 -10.76 4.53 9.92
CA ASN A 115 -10.31 5.54 8.98
C ASN A 115 -8.95 5.15 8.43
N ARG A 116 -8.77 5.27 7.11
CA ARG A 116 -7.52 4.99 6.42
C ARG A 116 -7.15 6.18 5.57
N LEU A 117 -5.97 6.72 5.76
CA LEU A 117 -5.43 7.84 5.01
C LEU A 117 -4.15 7.40 4.31
N ALA A 118 -4.09 7.60 3.00
CA ALA A 118 -2.88 7.44 2.20
C ALA A 118 -2.49 8.77 1.56
N LEU A 119 -1.20 9.10 1.62
CA LEU A 119 -0.60 10.22 0.89
C LEU A 119 0.52 9.65 0.04
N VAL A 120 0.43 9.79 -1.27
CA VAL A 120 1.37 9.24 -2.24
C VAL A 120 1.98 10.38 -3.04
N HIS A 121 3.25 10.68 -2.80
CA HIS A 121 3.98 11.72 -3.51
C HIS A 121 4.55 11.19 -4.82
N SER A 122 4.58 12.04 -5.84
CA SER A 122 5.07 11.68 -7.18
C SER A 122 4.31 10.51 -7.81
N ASN A 123 3.08 10.26 -7.35
CA ASN A 123 2.22 9.22 -7.89
C ASN A 123 1.93 9.52 -9.37
N PRO A 124 2.24 8.62 -10.33
CA PRO A 124 1.97 8.83 -11.74
C PRO A 124 0.48 9.09 -12.05
N TYR A 125 -0.45 8.66 -11.21
CA TYR A 125 -1.90 8.91 -11.35
C TYR A 125 -2.33 10.29 -10.83
N GLY A 126 -1.52 10.96 -10.01
CA GLY A 126 -1.78 12.30 -9.48
C GLY A 126 -1.32 13.44 -10.40
N GLY A 127 -0.90 13.11 -11.63
CA GLY A 127 0.00 13.93 -12.42
C GLY A 127 1.39 13.91 -11.80
N TYR A 128 2.44 13.71 -12.60
CA TYR A 128 3.85 13.48 -12.19
C TYR A 128 4.49 14.53 -11.24
N ARG A 129 3.74 15.52 -10.75
CA ARG A 129 4.15 16.57 -9.81
C ARG A 129 3.20 16.77 -8.62
N GLY A 130 2.17 15.93 -8.48
CA GLY A 130 1.15 16.05 -7.44
C GLY A 130 1.31 15.04 -6.30
N THR A 131 0.67 15.33 -5.18
CA THR A 131 0.40 14.37 -4.12
C THR A 131 -1.00 13.80 -4.35
N PHE A 132 -1.11 12.48 -4.45
CA PHE A 132 -2.40 11.81 -4.40
C PHE A 132 -2.77 11.55 -2.94
N ILE A 133 -3.96 11.99 -2.54
CA ILE A 133 -4.49 11.83 -1.17
C ILE A 133 -5.77 11.03 -1.26
N ASP A 134 -5.84 9.92 -0.52
CA ASP A 134 -7.04 9.09 -0.40
C ASP A 134 -7.38 8.89 1.09
N ASP A 135 -8.59 9.29 1.46
CA ASP A 135 -9.15 9.13 2.80
C ASP A 135 -10.43 8.28 2.75
N ARG A 136 -10.43 7.17 3.48
CA ARG A 136 -11.53 6.19 3.52
C ARG A 136 -12.04 6.01 4.94
N LEU A 137 -13.23 6.55 5.20
CA LEU A 137 -14.00 6.27 6.41
C LEU A 137 -14.90 5.04 6.21
N MET A 138 -14.82 4.09 7.14
CA MET A 138 -15.52 2.81 7.09
C MET A 138 -16.25 2.57 8.40
N LEU A 139 -17.53 2.21 8.30
CA LEU A 139 -18.31 1.68 9.40
C LEU A 139 -18.63 0.21 9.10
N GLN A 140 -18.33 -0.66 10.06
CA GLN A 140 -18.61 -2.09 9.96
C GLN A 140 -19.38 -2.57 11.19
N TYR A 141 -20.30 -3.49 10.99
CA TYR A 141 -20.95 -4.24 12.06
C TYR A 141 -20.90 -5.74 11.77
N SER A 142 -20.37 -6.51 12.73
CA SER A 142 -20.43 -7.97 12.70
C SER A 142 -21.56 -8.45 13.61
N PHE A 143 -22.56 -9.11 13.01
CA PHE A 143 -23.65 -9.78 13.71
C PHE A 143 -23.18 -11.07 14.39
#